data_AF-A0A3G4W357-F1
#
_entry.id   AF-A0A3G4W357-F1
#
_cell.length_a   1.000
_cell.length_b   1.000
_cell.length_c   1.000
_cell.angle_alpha   90.00
_cell.angle_beta   90.00
_cell.angle_gamma   90.00
#
_symmetry.space_group_name_H-M   'P 1'
#
loop_
_entity.id
_entity.type
_entity.pdbx_description
1 polymer ?
#
loop_
_entity_poly.entity_id
_entity_poly.type
_entity_poly.pdbx_seq_one_letter_code
_entity_poly.pdbx_strand_id
1 'polypeptide(L)'
;MVHWPDSDEPRPHPGLHWKTPSLITWAAGRPFVWLDDELTEADRAWVSATHPAPALLHRVDAHHGLTEADFAAVEEWLGEV
;
A
#
# COMPACT_ATOMS: atom_id res chain seq x y z
N MET A 1 -11.11 -11.22 3.18
CA MET A 1 -9.76 -11.52 2.66
C MET A 1 -9.57 -10.74 1.37
N VAL A 2 -8.35 -10.32 1.04
CA VAL A 2 -8.07 -9.65 -0.23
C VAL A 2 -8.08 -10.69 -1.36
N HIS A 3 -8.69 -10.37 -2.48
CA HIS A 3 -8.59 -11.18 -3.70
C HIS A 3 -7.41 -10.70 -4.53
N TRP A 4 -6.46 -11.59 -4.76
CA TRP A 4 -5.25 -11.33 -5.51
C TRP A 4 -5.42 -11.82 -6.95
N PRO A 5 -4.85 -11.11 -7.94
CA PRO A 5 -4.81 -11.61 -9.31
C PRO A 5 -3.92 -12.85 -9.40
N ASP A 6 -4.23 -13.74 -10.34
CA ASP A 6 -3.32 -14.84 -10.67
C ASP A 6 -2.01 -14.30 -11.27
N SER A 7 -0.89 -15.01 -11.08
CA SER A 7 0.44 -14.54 -11.52
C SER A 7 0.56 -14.35 -13.04
N ASP A 8 -0.33 -15.00 -13.81
CA ASP A 8 -0.37 -14.92 -15.28
C ASP A 8 -1.30 -13.81 -15.79
N GLU A 9 -2.00 -13.10 -14.90
CA GLU A 9 -2.84 -11.97 -15.30
C GLU A 9 -2.00 -10.78 -15.77
N PRO A 10 -2.38 -10.11 -16.87
CA PRO A 10 -1.67 -8.93 -17.35
C PRO A 10 -1.64 -7.83 -16.28
N ARG A 11 -0.45 -7.32 -15.96
CA ARG A 11 -0.32 -6.15 -15.07
C ARG A 11 -0.98 -4.93 -15.74
N PRO A 12 -2.03 -4.34 -15.15
CA PRO A 12 -2.80 -3.29 -15.79
C PRO A 12 -2.01 -1.99 -16.00
N HIS A 13 -0.98 -1.75 -15.17
CA HIS A 13 -0.14 -0.56 -15.22
C HIS A 13 1.34 -0.91 -15.11
N PRO A 14 2.18 -0.56 -16.12
CA PRO A 14 3.62 -0.74 -16.04
C PRO A 14 4.19 0.02 -14.84
N GLY A 15 4.97 -0.67 -14.00
CA GLY A 15 5.62 -0.08 -12.82
C GLY A 15 4.74 0.01 -11.58
N LEU A 16 3.45 -0.33 -11.65
CA LEU A 16 2.58 -0.44 -10.49
C LEU A 16 2.77 -1.80 -9.82
N HIS A 17 2.85 -1.83 -8.49
CA HIS A 17 2.86 -3.07 -7.74
C HIS A 17 1.54 -3.81 -7.97
N TRP A 18 1.65 -5.11 -8.26
CA TRP A 18 0.52 -5.97 -8.59
C TRP A 18 -0.56 -6.08 -7.49
N LYS A 19 -0.23 -5.76 -6.23
CA LYS A 19 -1.17 -5.76 -5.10
C LYS A 19 -1.99 -4.45 -5.03
N THR A 20 -1.48 -3.36 -5.59
CA THR A 20 -2.05 -2.02 -5.42
C THR A 20 -3.53 -1.95 -5.82
N PRO A 21 -3.95 -2.48 -7.00
CA PRO A 21 -5.36 -2.44 -7.38
C PRO A 21 -6.27 -3.23 -6.42
N SER A 22 -5.86 -4.45 -6.06
CA SER A 22 -6.61 -5.31 -5.14
C SER A 22 -6.76 -4.71 -3.75
N LEU A 23 -5.72 -4.05 -3.24
CA LEU A 23 -5.76 -3.39 -1.93
C LEU A 23 -6.71 -2.20 -1.92
N ILE A 24 -6.69 -1.36 -2.97
CA ILE A 24 -7.65 -0.25 -3.11
C ILE A 24 -9.08 -0.79 -3.17
N THR A 25 -9.33 -1.80 -4.01
CA THR A 25 -10.67 -2.42 -4.13
C THR A 25 -11.11 -3.01 -2.79
N TRP A 26 -10.23 -3.70 -2.09
CA TRP A 26 -10.54 -4.31 -0.79
C TRP A 26 -10.77 -3.27 0.30
N ALA A 27 -9.99 -2.18 0.32
CA ALA A 27 -10.16 -1.06 1.24
C ALA A 27 -11.52 -0.40 1.07
N ALA A 28 -12.09 -0.40 -0.15
CA ALA A 28 -13.46 0.05 -0.44
C ALA A 28 -13.76 1.44 0.14
N GLY A 29 -12.81 2.37 -0.03
CA GLY A 29 -12.91 3.74 0.49
C GLY A 29 -12.66 3.91 1.99
N ARG A 30 -12.27 2.86 2.72
CA ARG A 30 -11.82 2.98 4.11
C ARG A 30 -10.37 3.45 4.19
N PRO A 31 -9.97 4.20 5.23
CA PRO A 31 -8.56 4.44 5.49
C PRO A 31 -7.80 3.13 5.67
N PHE A 32 -6.55 3.08 5.21
CA PHE A 32 -5.70 1.90 5.42
C PHE A 32 -4.21 2.26 5.48
N VAL A 33 -3.46 1.37 6.13
CA VAL A 33 -2.00 1.37 6.13
C VAL A 33 -1.53 0.15 5.34
N TRP A 34 -0.56 0.34 4.46
CA TRP A 34 0.12 -0.73 3.73
C TRP A 34 1.62 -0.66 3.98
N LEU A 35 2.13 -1.69 4.66
CA LEU A 35 3.56 -1.89 4.94
C LEU A 35 4.09 -2.96 3.97
N ASP A 36 5.01 -2.59 3.10
CA ASP A 36 5.55 -3.51 2.09
C ASP A 36 6.90 -3.00 1.55
N ASP A 37 7.84 -3.90 1.29
CA ASP A 37 9.22 -3.58 0.90
C ASP A 37 9.38 -3.24 -0.59
N GLU A 38 8.40 -3.65 -1.41
CA GLU A 38 8.39 -3.46 -2.85
C GLU A 38 7.66 -2.18 -3.30
N LEU A 39 7.22 -1.32 -2.35
CA LEU A 39 6.50 -0.08 -2.67
C LEU A 39 7.34 0.90 -3.49
N THR A 40 6.70 1.50 -4.49
CA THR A 40 7.30 2.48 -5.39
C THR A 40 6.56 3.82 -5.37
N GLU A 41 7.16 4.85 -5.96
CA GLU A 41 6.50 6.15 -6.16
C GLU A 41 5.27 6.05 -7.08
N ALA A 42 5.26 5.08 -8.01
CA ALA A 42 4.10 4.85 -8.86
C ALA A 42 2.89 4.37 -8.04
N ASP A 43 3.11 3.53 -7.03
CA ASP A 43 2.05 3.08 -6.12
C ASP A 43 1.48 4.23 -5.31
N ARG A 44 2.35 5.09 -4.78
CA ARG A 44 1.95 6.30 -4.03
C ARG A 44 1.10 7.23 -4.89
N ALA A 45 1.57 7.54 -6.10
CA ALA A 45 0.86 8.41 -7.03
C ALA A 45 -0.51 7.81 -7.42
N TRP A 46 -0.55 6.51 -7.68
CA TRP A 46 -1.79 5.82 -8.05
C TRP A 46 -2.82 5.79 -6.92
N VAL A 47 -2.41 5.43 -5.70
CA VAL A 47 -3.29 5.42 -4.52
C VAL A 47 -3.81 6.83 -4.22
N SER A 48 -2.93 7.84 -4.26
CA SER A 48 -3.34 9.24 -4.05
C SER A 48 -4.34 9.74 -5.09
N ALA A 49 -4.26 9.26 -6.34
CA ALA A 49 -5.18 9.65 -7.40
C ALA A 49 -6.52 8.90 -7.36
N THR A 50 -6.55 7.68 -6.80
CA THR A 50 -7.66 6.74 -6.99
C THR A 50 -8.43 6.42 -5.71
N HIS A 51 -7.79 6.47 -4.54
CA HIS A 51 -8.41 6.11 -3.26
C HIS A 51 -8.94 7.36 -2.55
N PRO A 52 -10.24 7.46 -2.23
CA PRO A 52 -10.85 8.69 -1.73
C PRO A 52 -10.60 8.97 -0.24
N ALA A 53 -10.04 8.02 0.51
CA ALA A 53 -9.76 8.16 1.93
C ALA A 53 -8.24 8.18 2.19
N PRO A 54 -7.80 8.64 3.37
CA PRO A 54 -6.39 8.62 3.72
C PRO A 54 -5.78 7.21 3.61
N ALA A 55 -4.61 7.11 2.99
CA ALA A 55 -3.86 5.87 2.91
C ALA A 55 -2.38 6.13 3.16
N LEU A 56 -1.80 5.40 4.10
CA LEU A 56 -0.36 5.37 4.31
C LEU A 56 0.24 4.20 3.56
N LEU A 57 1.12 4.49 2.60
CA LEU A 57 2.00 3.51 1.99
C LEU A 57 3.38 3.67 2.64
N HIS A 58 3.82 2.70 3.44
CA HIS A 58 5.10 2.78 4.16
C HIS A 58 6.03 1.67 3.71
N ARG A 59 7.19 2.06 3.16
CA ARG A 59 8.15 1.11 2.62
C ARG A 59 9.05 0.59 3.74
N VAL A 60 9.11 -0.72 3.89
CA VAL A 60 9.92 -1.39 4.93
C VAL A 60 11.15 -2.06 4.33
N ASP A 61 12.18 -2.34 5.13
CA ASP A 61 13.36 -3.10 4.68
C ASP A 61 13.18 -4.59 4.98
N ALA A 62 13.11 -5.41 3.92
CA ALA A 62 12.94 -6.86 4.03
C ALA A 62 14.03 -7.57 4.84
N HIS A 63 15.25 -7.01 4.94
CA HIS A 63 16.35 -7.64 5.69
C HIS A 63 16.15 -7.54 7.20
N HIS A 64 15.44 -6.52 7.65
CA HIS A 64 15.24 -6.21 9.06
C HIS A 64 13.82 -6.54 9.54
N GLY A 65 12.87 -6.68 8.61
CA GLY A 65 11.46 -6.83 8.93
C GLY A 65 10.88 -5.53 9.49
N LEU A 66 9.79 -5.63 10.24
CA LEU A 66 9.18 -4.47 10.89
C LEU A 66 9.98 -4.06 12.12
N THR A 67 10.34 -2.80 12.18
CA THR A 67 11.11 -2.17 13.25
C THR A 67 10.26 -1.20 14.06
N GLU A 68 10.77 -0.75 15.21
CA GLU A 68 10.13 0.29 16.02
C GLU A 68 9.89 1.59 15.22
N ALA A 69 10.78 1.92 14.28
CA ALA A 69 10.63 3.09 13.43
C ALA A 69 9.43 2.96 12.48
N ASP A 70 9.17 1.74 11.96
CA ASP A 70 8.02 1.48 11.11
C ASP A 70 6.70 1.61 11.88
N PHE A 71 6.67 1.11 13.12
CA PHE A 71 5.51 1.28 13.99
C PHE A 71 5.29 2.75 14.39
N ALA A 72 6.36 3.49 14.70
CA ALA A 72 6.27 4.91 15.02
C ALA A 72 5.70 5.73 13.86
N ALA A 73 6.09 5.43 12.62
CA ALA A 73 5.52 6.09 11.44
C ALA A 73 4.01 5.82 11.29
N VAL A 74 3.55 4.60 11.63
CA VAL A 74 2.13 4.26 11.64
C VAL A 74 1.39 4.97 12.77
N GLU A 75 1.96 5.05 13.96
CA GLU A 75 1.37 5.75 15.11
C GLU A 75 1.24 7.26 14.85
N GLU A 76 2.26 7.88 14.26
CA GLU A 76 2.23 9.28 13.84
C GLU A 76 1.09 9.51 12.86
N TRP A 77 1.02 8.70 11.80
CA TRP A 77 -0.07 8.79 10.83
C TRP A 77 -1.44 8.61 11.48
N LEU A 78 -1.62 7.63 12.37
CA LEU A 78 -2.88 7.41 13.10
C LEU A 78 -3.29 8.62 13.97
N GLY A 79 -2.35 9.46 14.39
CA GLY A 79 -2.64 10.72 15.08
C GLY A 79 -3.09 11.86 14.15
N GLU A 80 -2.88 11.74 12.84
CA GLU A 80 -3.24 12.72 11.83
C GLU A 80 -4.59 12.46 11.14
N VAL A 81 -5.09 11.22 11.18
CA VAL A 81 -6.31 10.77 10.46
C VAL A 81 -7.60 11.02 11.22
#